data_AF-A0A2A3ALW7-F1
#
_entry.id   AF-A0A2A3ALW7-F1
#
_cell.length_a   1.000
_cell.length_b   1.000
_cell.length_c   1.000
_cell.angle_alpha   90.00
_cell.angle_beta   90.00
_cell.angle_gamma   90.00
#
_symmetry.space_group_name_H-M   'P 1'
#
loop_
_entity.id
_entity.type
_entity.pdbx_description
1 polymer ?
#
loop_
_entity_poly.entity_id
_entity_poly.type
_entity_poly.pdbx_seq_one_letter_code
_entity_poly.pdbx_strand_id
1 'polypeptide(L)' 'MARRFIKERQRDGIEQAKRDDVYKGGTPRLEREKVFALRREGRSPTEIAKVMNCSRIQVYRILNADAAAA' A
#
# COMPACT_ATOMS: atom_id res chain seq x y z
N MET A 1 36.14 8.82 5.63
CA MET A 1 35.54 9.62 6.72
C MET A 1 34.18 10.20 6.32
N ALA A 2 34.08 11.06 5.29
CA ALA A 2 32.87 11.83 4.96
C ALA A 2 31.56 11.04 4.70
N ARG A 3 31.63 9.86 4.05
CA ARG A 3 30.41 9.07 3.73
C ARG A 3 29.72 8.47 4.96
N ARG A 4 30.45 8.19 6.05
CA ARG A 4 29.84 7.68 7.30
C ARG A 4 29.12 8.80 8.02
N PHE A 5 29.77 9.96 8.15
CA PHE A 5 29.21 11.15 8.79
C PHE A 5 27.91 11.65 8.12
N ILE A 6 27.84 11.67 6.78
CA ILE A 6 26.62 12.07 6.06
C ILE A 6 25.47 11.10 6.33
N LYS A 7 25.76 9.78 6.34
CA LYS A 7 24.76 8.75 6.64
C LYS A 7 24.27 8.82 8.09
N GLU A 8 25.15 9.10 9.04
CA GLU A 8 24.79 9.29 10.45
C GLU A 8 23.83 10.46 10.61
N ARG A 9 24.17 11.63 10.05
CA ARG A 9 23.26 12.79 10.08
C ARG A 9 21.93 12.54 9.36
N GLN A 10 21.96 11.83 8.24
CA GLN A 10 20.74 11.47 7.52
C GLN A 10 19.88 10.53 8.37
N ARG A 11 20.49 9.56 9.06
CA ARG A 11 19.77 8.65 9.97
C ARG A 11 19.11 9.43 11.10
N ASP A 12 19.86 10.32 11.77
CA ASP A 12 19.32 11.12 12.87
C ASP A 12 18.13 11.98 12.40
N GLY A 13 18.21 12.57 11.20
CA GLY A 13 17.09 13.30 10.59
C GLY A 13 15.88 12.40 10.25
N ILE A 14 16.13 11.21 9.70
CA ILE A 14 15.06 10.22 9.42
C ILE A 14 14.40 9.75 10.73
N GLU A 15 15.17 9.54 11.80
CA GLU A 15 14.64 9.15 13.10
C GLU A 15 13.75 10.23 13.69
N GLN A 16 14.15 11.50 13.61
CA GLN A 16 13.31 12.61 14.03
C GLN A 16 12.00 12.67 13.20
N ALA A 17 12.09 12.60 11.87
CA ALA A 17 10.90 12.61 11.00
C ALA A 17 9.96 11.40 11.21
N LYS A 18 10.50 10.24 11.61
CA LYS A 18 9.69 9.08 12.03
C LYS A 18 8.94 9.33 13.33
N ARG A 19 9.58 9.98 14.32
CA ARG A 19 8.93 10.37 15.59
C ARG A 19 7.81 11.38 15.35
N ASP A 20 8.00 12.26 14.38
CA ASP A 20 7.03 13.29 13.99
C ASP A 20 5.94 12.76 13.03
N ASP A 21 5.85 11.44 12.82
CA ASP A 21 4.87 10.74 11.96
C ASP A 21 4.79 11.29 10.51
N VAL A 22 5.90 11.79 9.98
CA VAL A 22 5.96 12.37 8.63
C VAL A 22 5.79 11.28 7.56
N TYR A 23 6.32 10.07 7.80
CA TYR A 23 6.33 8.99 6.83
C TYR A 23 5.08 8.10 6.93
N LYS A 24 4.03 8.44 6.18
CA LYS A 24 2.75 7.72 6.14
C LYS A 24 2.72 6.50 5.19
N GLY A 25 3.88 6.06 4.73
CA GLY A 25 4.01 5.02 3.72
C GLY A 25 3.53 5.47 2.33
N GLY A 26 3.24 4.50 1.46
CA GLY A 26 2.74 4.78 0.12
C GLY A 26 1.24 5.05 0.12
N THR A 27 0.80 6.11 -0.56
CA THR A 27 -0.63 6.40 -0.74
C THR A 27 -1.30 5.30 -1.57
N PRO A 28 -2.45 4.75 -1.12
CA PRO A 28 -3.24 3.81 -1.92
C PRO A 28 -3.63 4.44 -3.25
N ARG A 29 -3.27 3.79 -4.36
CA ARG A 29 -3.60 4.25 -5.72
C ARG A 29 -4.90 3.67 -6.27
N LEU A 30 -5.49 2.72 -5.55
CA LEU A 30 -6.69 2.00 -5.98
C LEU A 30 -7.78 2.12 -4.93
N GLU A 31 -8.99 2.38 -5.41
CA GLU A 31 -10.21 2.41 -4.62
C GLU A 31 -10.58 0.99 -4.17
N ARG A 32 -10.34 0.69 -2.89
CA ARG A 32 -10.56 -0.66 -2.33
C ARG A 32 -12.04 -1.00 -2.24
N GLU A 33 -12.88 -0.02 -1.90
CA GLU A 33 -14.34 -0.19 -1.80
C GLU A 33 -14.95 -0.70 -3.10
N LYS A 34 -14.49 -0.17 -4.23
CA LYS A 34 -14.92 -0.62 -5.55
C LYS A 34 -14.51 -2.07 -5.84
N VAL A 35 -13.32 -2.50 -5.42
CA VAL A 35 -12.90 -3.90 -5.51
C VAL A 35 -13.83 -4.81 -4.70
N PHE A 36 -14.21 -4.41 -3.48
CA PHE A 36 -15.13 -5.17 -2.64
C PHE A 36 -16.55 -5.19 -3.19
N ALA A 37 -17.05 -4.07 -3.71
CA ALA A 37 -18.36 -4.00 -4.36
C ALA A 37 -18.43 -4.98 -5.54
N LEU A 38 -17.45 -4.94 -6.44
CA LEU A 38 -17.38 -5.86 -7.58
C LEU A 38 -17.24 -7.33 -7.14
N ARG A 39 -16.56 -7.59 -6.02
CA ARG A 39 -16.46 -8.95 -5.45
C ARG A 39 -17.81 -9.43 -4.89
N ARG A 40 -18.57 -8.55 -4.22
CA ARG A 40 -19.92 -8.83 -3.70
C ARG A 40 -20.94 -9.04 -4.82
N GLU A 41 -20.77 -8.37 -5.96
CA GLU A 41 -21.51 -8.64 -7.20
C GLU A 41 -21.21 -10.02 -7.81
N GLY A 42 -20.26 -10.78 -7.26
CA GLY A 42 -19.91 -12.13 -7.71
C GLY A 42 -18.84 -12.18 -8.81
N ARG A 43 -18.21 -11.04 -9.17
CA ARG A 43 -17.15 -11.04 -10.18
C ARG A 43 -15.90 -11.79 -9.72
N SER A 44 -15.23 -12.44 -10.66
CA SER A 44 -13.96 -13.11 -10.42
C SER A 44 -12.81 -12.08 -10.24
N PRO A 45 -11.74 -12.40 -9.50
CA PRO A 45 -10.60 -11.50 -9.32
C PRO A 45 -9.95 -11.07 -10.65
N THR A 46 -10.01 -11.93 -11.66
CA THR A 46 -9.50 -11.64 -13.01
C THR A 46 -10.34 -10.59 -13.72
N GLU A 47 -11.66 -10.64 -13.60
CA GLU A 47 -12.56 -9.63 -14.19
C GLU A 47 -12.42 -8.29 -13.46
N ILE A 48 -12.33 -8.31 -12.13
CA ILE A 48 -12.11 -7.11 -11.33
C ILE A 48 -10.80 -6.43 -11.73
N ALA A 49 -9.72 -7.21 -11.91
CA ALA A 49 -8.44 -6.68 -12.37
C ALA A 49 -8.53 -5.98 -13.73
N LYS A 50 -9.31 -6.54 -14.67
CA LYS A 50 -9.55 -5.93 -15.98
C LYS A 50 -10.35 -4.62 -15.86
N VAL A 51 -11.44 -4.62 -15.08
CA VAL A 51 -12.30 -3.45 -14.87
C VAL A 51 -11.54 -2.32 -14.17
N MET A 52 -10.72 -2.66 -13.19
CA MET A 52 -9.94 -1.71 -12.39
C MET A 52 -8.58 -1.37 -13.01
N ASN A 53 -8.28 -1.91 -14.19
CA ASN A 53 -7.00 -1.77 -14.91
C ASN A 53 -5.78 -1.96 -14.00
N CYS A 54 -5.75 -3.07 -13.26
CA CYS A 54 -4.68 -3.38 -12.30
C CYS A 54 -4.26 -4.85 -12.39
N SER A 55 -3.19 -5.21 -11.68
CA SER A 55 -2.74 -6.61 -11.64
C SER A 55 -3.69 -7.47 -10.79
N ARG A 56 -3.85 -8.74 -11.18
CA ARG A 56 -4.59 -9.73 -10.37
C ARG A 56 -4.04 -9.84 -8.94
N ILE A 57 -2.71 -9.74 -8.79
CA ILE A 57 -2.03 -9.78 -7.48
C ILE A 57 -2.51 -8.63 -6.59
N GLN A 58 -2.70 -7.44 -7.15
CA GLN A 58 -3.20 -6.29 -6.40
C GLN A 58 -4.63 -6.51 -5.91
N VAL A 59 -5.49 -7.11 -6.73
CA VAL A 59 -6.85 -7.52 -6.31
C VAL A 59 -6.79 -8.52 -5.16
N TYR A 60 -5.99 -9.58 -5.29
CA TYR A 60 -5.82 -10.57 -4.20
C TYR A 60 -5.30 -9.95 -2.92
N ARG A 61 -4.31 -9.04 -2.99
CA ARG A 61 -3.80 -8.34 -1.80
C ARG A 61 -4.89 -7.53 -1.09
N ILE A 62 -5.78 -6.88 -1.85
CA ILE A 62 -6.88 -6.09 -1.28
C ILE A 62 -7.91 -7.01 -0.62
N LEU A 63 -8.31 -8.09 -1.30
CA LEU A 63 -9.27 -9.06 -0.76
C LEU A 63 -8.75 -9.78 0.49
N ASN A 64 -7.46 -10.15 0.50
CA ASN A 64 -6.85 -10.82 1.65
C ASN A 64 -6.61 -9.86 2.82
N ALA A 65 -6.31 -8.59 2.56
CA ALA A 65 -6.15 -7.60 3.63
C ALA A 65 -7.46 -7.31 4.37
N ASP A 66 -8.61 -7.38 3.67
CA ASP A 66 -9.94 -7.28 4.27
C ASP A 66 -10.25 -8.47 5.18
N ALA A 67 -9.99 -9.68 4.68
CA ALA A 67 -10.17 -10.92 5.45
C ALA A 67 -9.28 -11.01 6.69
N ALA A 68 -8.14 -10.32 6.73
CA ALA A 68 -7.28 -10.24 7.91
C ALA A 68 -7.68 -9.12 8.89
N ALA A 69 -8.51 -8.18 8.46
CA ALA A 69 -8.99 -7.06 9.28
C ALA A 69 -10.37 -7.31 9.90
N ALA A 70 -11.14 -8.27 9.36
CA ALA A 70 -12.39 -8.79 9.92
C ALA A 70 -12.13 -9.89 10.96
#